data_AF-A0A1G2FHG8-F1
#
_entry.id   AF-A0A1G2FHG8-F1
#
_cell.length_a   1.000
_cell.length_b   1.000
_cell.length_c   1.000
_cell.angle_alpha   90.00
_cell.angle_beta   90.00
_cell.angle_gamma   90.00
#
_symmetry.space_group_name_H-M   'P 1'
#
loop_
_entity.id
_entity.type
_entity.pdbx_description
1 polymer ?
#
loop_
_entity_poly.entity_id
_entity_poly.type
_entity_poly.pdbx_seq_one_letter_code
_entity_poly.pdbx_strand_id
1 'polypeptide(L)' 'MSHITLEKLNTNVSHLQKEIEFLRSLIIGLIGKEKEGEYKPEFVEKVLKASREKATYSFKDKKAFLSQLENL' A
#
# COMPACT_ATOMS: atom_id res chain seq x y z
N MET A 1 -11.40 -38.14 -3.95
CA MET A 1 -9.95 -37.99 -3.72
C MET A 1 -9.27 -36.97 -4.65
N SER A 2 -9.70 -36.80 -5.92
CA SER A 2 -9.09 -35.80 -6.82
C SER A 2 -9.34 -34.34 -6.40
N HIS A 3 -10.55 -33.98 -5.99
CA HIS A 3 -10.91 -32.62 -5.59
C HIS A 3 -10.06 -32.07 -4.42
N ILE A 4 -9.86 -32.87 -3.37
CA ILE A 4 -9.03 -32.49 -2.21
C ILE A 4 -7.56 -32.24 -2.64
N THR A 5 -7.10 -32.93 -3.69
CA THR A 5 -5.73 -32.79 -4.21
C THR A 5 -5.59 -31.51 -5.04
N LEU A 6 -6.62 -31.17 -5.82
CA LEU A 6 -6.67 -29.93 -6.60
C LEU A 6 -6.80 -28.70 -5.69
N GLU A 7 -7.62 -28.76 -4.64
CA GLU A 7 -7.75 -27.67 -3.68
C GLU A 7 -6.43 -27.42 -2.95
N LYS A 8 -5.78 -28.48 -2.45
CA LYS A 8 -4.45 -28.38 -1.82
C LYS A 8 -3.41 -27.80 -2.76
N LEU A 9 -3.42 -28.21 -4.03
CA LEU A 9 -2.51 -27.66 -5.04
C LEU A 9 -2.74 -26.17 -5.24
N ASN A 10 -4.01 -25.75 -5.35
CA ASN A 10 -4.36 -24.35 -5.56
C ASN A 10 -4.00 -23.47 -4.35
N THR A 11 -4.21 -23.97 -3.13
CA THR A 11 -3.75 -23.30 -1.90
C THR A 11 -2.23 -23.14 -1.88
N ASN A 12 -1.49 -24.19 -2.22
CA ASN A 12 -0.02 -24.13 -2.25
C ASN A 12 0.49 -23.15 -3.31
N VAL A 13 -0.12 -23.14 -4.51
CA VAL A 13 0.21 -22.16 -5.56
C VAL A 13 -0.08 -20.74 -5.09
N SER A 14 -1.22 -20.51 -4.43
CA SER A 14 -1.56 -19.20 -3.87
C SER A 14 -0.57 -18.73 -2.80
N HIS A 15 -0.11 -19.63 -1.94
CA HIS A 15 0.91 -19.32 -0.93
C HIS A 15 2.25 -18.96 -1.59
N LEU A 16 2.70 -19.75 -2.56
CA LEU A 16 3.93 -19.48 -3.31
C LEU A 16 3.87 -18.13 -4.05
N GLN A 17 2.71 -17.78 -4.63
CA GLN A 17 2.52 -16.47 -5.26
C GLN A 17 2.67 -15.33 -4.26
N LYS A 18 2.09 -15.46 -3.06
CA LYS A 18 2.25 -14.45 -2.00
C LYS A 18 3.71 -14.32 -1.55
N GLU A 19 4.41 -15.42 -1.35
CA GLU A 19 5.82 -15.41 -0.96
C GLU A 19 6.71 -14.74 -2.02
N ILE A 20 6.45 -14.99 -3.30
CA ILE A 20 7.15 -14.33 -4.42
C ILE A 20 6.89 -12.82 -4.42
N GLU A 21 5.65 -12.38 -4.19
CA GLU A 21 5.34 -10.94 -4.11
C GLU A 21 6.03 -10.25 -2.92
N PHE A 22 6.10 -10.92 -1.77
CA PHE A 22 6.86 -10.42 -0.62
C PHE A 22 8.37 -10.33 -0.92
N LEU A 23 8.93 -11.35 -1.57
CA LEU A 23 10.34 -11.36 -1.93
C LEU A 23 10.66 -10.26 -2.97
N ARG A 24 9.77 -10.04 -3.94
CA ARG A 24 9.87 -8.94 -4.91
C ARG A 24 9.88 -7.58 -4.20
N SER A 25 8.98 -7.38 -3.24
CA SER A 25 8.92 -6.17 -2.42
C SER A 25 10.21 -5.94 -1.63
N LEU A 26 10.76 -6.99 -1.00
CA LEU A 26 12.03 -6.93 -0.28
C LEU A 26 13.20 -6.57 -1.22
N ILE A 27 13.25 -7.17 -2.40
CA ILE A 27 14.29 -6.89 -3.41
C ILE A 27 14.21 -5.44 -3.88
N ILE A 28 13.01 -4.90 -4.11
CA ILE A 28 12.82 -3.48 -4.45
C ILE A 28 13.33 -2.58 -3.32
N GLY A 29 13.10 -2.95 -2.05
CA GLY A 29 13.63 -2.21 -0.91
C GLY A 29 15.16 -2.30 -0.73
N LEU A 30 15.80 -3.35 -1.27
CA LEU A 30 17.25 -3.57 -1.16
C LEU A 30 18.04 -3.04 -2.37
N ILE A 31 17.47 -3.05 -3.57
CA ILE A 31 18.12 -2.59 -4.80
C ILE A 31 17.98 -1.06 -4.90
N GLY A 32 18.85 -0.37 -4.17
CA GLY A 32 19.28 1.00 -4.47
C GLY A 32 18.57 2.09 -3.66
N LYS A 33 19.37 3.02 -3.12
CA LYS A 33 18.92 4.36 -2.77
C LYS A 33 18.38 5.01 -4.04
N GLU A 34 17.06 4.99 -4.23
CA GLU A 34 16.44 5.80 -5.27
C GLU A 34 16.75 7.28 -5.01
N LYS A 35 16.69 8.11 -6.06
CA LYS A 35 16.85 9.57 -5.95
C LYS A 35 15.87 10.20 -4.95
N GLU A 36 14.75 9.53 -4.65
CA GLU A 36 13.76 9.95 -3.66
C GLU A 36 14.15 9.66 -2.19
N GLY A 37 15.17 8.83 -1.94
CA GLY A 37 15.69 8.53 -0.60
C GLY A 37 15.34 7.14 -0.07
N GLU A 38 15.58 6.92 1.23
CA GLU A 38 15.32 5.63 1.89
C GLU A 38 13.83 5.49 2.23
N TYR A 39 13.28 4.28 2.03
CA TYR A 39 11.94 3.94 2.47
C TYR A 39 11.80 4.14 3.99
N LYS A 40 10.77 4.89 4.42
CA LYS A 40 10.48 5.17 5.83
C LYS A 40 9.18 4.47 6.25
N PRO A 41 9.24 3.29 6.88
CA PRO A 41 8.05 2.56 7.31
C PRO A 41 7.11 3.39 8.18
N GLU A 42 7.66 4.26 9.04
CA GLU A 42 6.89 5.12 9.95
C GLU A 42 6.06 6.17 9.19
N PHE A 43 6.57 6.63 8.04
CA PHE A 43 5.83 7.55 7.17
C PHE A 43 4.63 6.84 6.55
N VAL A 44 4.83 5.61 6.05
CA VAL A 44 3.75 4.82 5.45
C VAL A 44 2.68 4.49 6.49
N GLU A 45 3.07 4.06 7.69
CA GLU A 45 2.14 3.82 8.79
C GLU A 45 1.32 5.07 9.13
N LYS A 46 1.99 6.23 9.26
CA LYS A 46 1.33 7.51 9.53
C LYS A 46 0.33 7.90 8.44
N VAL A 47 0.70 7.76 7.18
CA VAL A 47 -0.18 8.08 6.04
C VAL A 47 -1.38 7.13 5.98
N LEU A 48 -1.16 5.82 6.19
CA LEU A 48 -2.24 4.83 6.22
C LEU A 48 -3.19 5.02 7.40
N LYS A 49 -2.68 5.48 8.54
CA LYS A 49 -3.52 5.84 9.68
C LYS A 49 -4.38 7.06 9.33
N ALA A 50 -3.76 8.13 8.82
CA ALA A 50 -4.46 9.35 8.43
C ALA A 50 -5.51 9.11 7.31
N SER A 51 -5.26 8.21 6.36
CA SER A 51 -6.22 7.91 5.29
C SER A 51 -7.49 7.19 5.76
N ARG A 52 -7.45 6.55 6.93
CA ARG A 52 -8.62 5.93 7.57
C ARG A 52 -9.39 6.88 8.48
N GLU A 53 -8.80 8.04 8.81
CA GLU A 53 -9.47 9.05 9.60
C GLU A 53 -10.61 9.69 8.80
N LYS A 54 -11.63 10.16 9.49
CA LYS A 54 -12.78 10.79 8.83
C LYS A 54 -12.33 12.12 8.22
N ALA A 55 -12.39 12.23 6.90
CA ALA A 55 -12.06 13.47 6.20
C ALA A 55 -12.92 14.63 6.71
N THR A 56 -12.26 15.64 7.29
CA THR A 56 -12.91 16.88 7.76
C THR A 56 -13.23 17.83 6.61
N TYR A 57 -12.43 17.75 5.53
CA TYR A 57 -12.52 18.62 4.36
C TYR A 57 -12.54 17.78 3.09
N SER A 58 -13.25 18.27 2.07
CA SER A 58 -13.35 17.63 0.76
C SER A 58 -13.45 18.71 -0.31
N PHE A 59 -12.63 18.58 -1.35
CA PHE A 59 -12.56 19.53 -2.45
C PHE A 59 -12.33 18.77 -3.76
N LYS A 60 -12.91 19.28 -4.85
CA LYS A 60 -12.80 18.67 -6.19
C LYS A 60 -11.98 19.51 -7.16
N ASP A 61 -11.71 20.77 -6.81
CA ASP A 61 -10.99 21.71 -7.65
C ASP A 61 -10.15 22.68 -6.81
N LYS A 62 -9.23 23.37 -7.49
CA LYS A 62 -8.28 24.30 -6.87
C LYS A 62 -8.97 25.45 -6.13
N LYS A 63 -10.10 25.96 -6.64
CA LYS A 63 -10.79 27.11 -6.02
C LYS A 63 -11.45 26.67 -4.71
N ALA A 64 -12.12 25.52 -4.71
CA ALA A 64 -12.74 24.91 -3.54
C ALA A 64 -11.70 24.54 -2.46
N PHE A 65 -10.49 24.16 -2.85
CA PHE A 65 -9.39 23.94 -1.91
C PHE A 65 -8.93 25.25 -1.24
N LEU A 66 -8.66 26.28 -2.04
CA LEU A 66 -8.17 27.56 -1.54
C LEU A 66 -9.17 28.24 -0.61
N SER A 67 -10.47 28.20 -0.93
CA SER A 67 -11.49 28.77 -0.06
C SER A 67 -11.60 28.05 1.29
N GLN A 68 -11.32 26.74 1.36
CA GLN A 68 -11.28 26.01 2.63
C GLN A 68 -10.03 26.35 3.44
N LEU A 69 -8.90 26.63 2.78
CA LEU A 69 -7.65 27.05 3.42
C LEU A 69 -7.70 28.48 3.99
N GLU A 70 -8.36 29.40 3.29
CA GLU A 70 -8.51 30.79 3.75
C GLU A 70 -9.42 30.92 4.98
N ASN A 71 -10.29 29.92 5.22
CA ASN A 71 -11.24 29.86 6.33
C ASN A 71 -10.82 28.87 7.45
N LEU A 72 -9.58 28.37 7.40
CA LEU A 72 -8.95 27.49 8.39
C LEU A 72 -8.29 28.30 9.51
#